data_AF-A0A9X6AG39-F1
#
_entry.id   AF-A0A9X6AG39-F1
#
_cell.length_a   1.000
_cell.length_b   1.000
_cell.length_c   1.000
_cell.angle_alpha   90.00
_cell.angle_beta   90.00
_cell.angle_gamma   90.00
#
_symmetry.space_group_name_H-M   'P 1'
#
loop_
_entity.id
_entity.type
_entity.pdbx_description
1 polymer ?
#
loop_
_entity_poly.entity_id
_entity_poly.type
_entity_poly.pdbx_seq_one_letter_code
_entity_poly.pdbx_strand_id
1 'polypeptide(L)'
;PRGVTITCPRSRGNFITSDNEALRLELFESNVRDYAGSTAVNNAIGETLKSGTGEDFWWFNNGVTVVADAAQIAGKRIVVKEPQIVNGLQTSHEIYSYFQNGGQHRDRSLLVKIVVAPESGTARDRIIRATNSQTQLPAGALRATEAIQKDIEEILGHAGGYYYERRASYYRNLGFPLDRVISMTRLAREFTAFVQREPHIALRHSDALLLDDQHYTQIFSSRHDLDIYRLCLDVHTRLRAFLTRYAEDRPLLGETLENWLYPLAAMSAHTLTRLRQPTPRDLLNIDLAHLSDDLMSRMTGTLEQNFKSALRQSKAGGVDRIARTPEFAAKLRQAVVSQSRYQIER
;
A
#
# COMPACT_ATOMS: atom_id res chain seq x y z
N PRO A 1 13.07 -41.93 -9.09
CA PRO A 1 12.99 -40.84 -10.12
C PRO A 1 13.89 -39.67 -9.71
N ARG A 2 15.03 -39.48 -10.39
CA ARG A 2 15.95 -38.37 -10.07
C ARG A 2 15.27 -37.06 -10.49
N GLY A 3 14.97 -36.19 -9.52
CA GLY A 3 14.26 -34.92 -9.72
C GLY A 3 14.93 -34.01 -10.76
N VAL A 4 14.12 -33.16 -11.36
CA VAL A 4 14.57 -32.11 -12.30
C VAL A 4 14.94 -30.87 -11.49
N THR A 5 16.15 -30.35 -11.67
CA THR A 5 16.61 -29.14 -10.99
C THR A 5 16.36 -27.91 -11.86
N ILE A 6 15.71 -26.89 -11.33
CA ILE A 6 15.55 -25.60 -12.03
C ILE A 6 16.77 -24.74 -11.72
N THR A 7 17.39 -24.18 -12.77
CA THR A 7 18.57 -23.32 -12.65
C THR A 7 18.36 -22.04 -13.44
N CYS A 8 18.78 -20.90 -12.88
CA CYS A 8 18.76 -19.61 -13.56
C CYS A 8 20.20 -19.25 -13.99
N PRO A 9 20.46 -18.92 -15.27
CA PRO A 9 21.82 -18.72 -15.79
C PRO A 9 22.56 -17.52 -15.18
N ARG A 10 21.87 -16.62 -14.47
CA ARG A 10 22.47 -15.47 -13.78
C ARG A 10 22.81 -15.70 -12.30
N SER A 11 22.58 -16.89 -11.73
CA SER A 11 22.85 -17.19 -10.30
C SER A 11 23.74 -18.42 -10.13
N ARG A 12 24.77 -18.35 -9.27
CA ARG A 12 25.61 -19.50 -8.90
C ARG A 12 25.01 -20.36 -7.77
N GLY A 13 23.94 -19.89 -7.10
CA GLY A 13 23.16 -20.60 -6.07
C GLY A 13 21.97 -21.46 -6.56
N ASN A 14 21.23 -22.04 -5.60
CA ASN A 14 19.97 -22.77 -5.87
C ASN A 14 18.90 -21.80 -6.41
N PHE A 15 17.84 -22.31 -7.06
CA PHE A 15 16.87 -21.47 -7.78
C PHE A 15 16.34 -20.26 -6.97
N ILE A 16 15.93 -20.48 -5.71
CA ILE A 16 15.33 -19.45 -4.84
C ILE A 16 16.32 -18.79 -3.87
N THR A 17 17.56 -19.28 -3.75
CA THR A 17 18.56 -18.70 -2.84
C THR A 17 19.73 -18.12 -3.63
N SER A 18 20.25 -17.01 -3.15
CA SER A 18 21.44 -16.39 -3.71
C SER A 18 22.71 -17.02 -3.14
N ASP A 19 23.87 -16.54 -3.59
CA ASP A 19 25.16 -17.11 -3.23
C ASP A 19 25.52 -16.89 -1.75
N ASN A 20 24.91 -15.91 -1.08
CA ASN A 20 25.03 -15.65 0.36
C ASN A 20 23.93 -16.37 1.18
N GLU A 21 23.27 -17.37 0.58
CA GLU A 21 22.16 -18.13 1.16
C GLU A 21 20.90 -17.32 1.47
N ALA A 22 20.82 -16.03 1.09
CA ALA A 22 19.60 -15.24 1.25
C ALA A 22 18.54 -15.59 0.19
N LEU A 23 17.27 -15.50 0.58
CA LEU A 23 16.14 -15.66 -0.35
C LEU A 23 16.16 -14.57 -1.44
N ARG A 24 15.97 -14.98 -2.68
CA ARG A 24 15.94 -14.10 -3.86
C ARG A 24 14.60 -13.39 -3.99
N LEU A 25 14.43 -12.28 -3.29
CA LEU A 25 13.18 -11.50 -3.26
C LEU A 25 12.76 -10.98 -4.65
N GLU A 26 13.70 -10.78 -5.56
CA GLU A 26 13.43 -10.31 -6.93
C GLU A 26 12.61 -11.30 -7.76
N LEU A 27 12.60 -12.59 -7.39
CA LEU A 27 11.76 -13.61 -8.03
C LEU A 27 10.27 -13.40 -7.73
N PHE A 28 9.94 -12.69 -6.65
CA PHE A 28 8.58 -12.54 -6.16
C PHE A 28 7.97 -11.17 -6.51
N GLU A 29 8.64 -10.35 -7.32
CA GLU A 29 8.20 -8.98 -7.65
C GLU A 29 6.81 -8.92 -8.30
N SER A 30 6.45 -9.97 -9.04
CA SER A 30 5.15 -10.11 -9.70
C SER A 30 4.01 -10.55 -8.77
N ASN A 31 4.27 -10.78 -7.47
CA ASN A 31 3.22 -11.11 -6.49
C ASN A 31 2.55 -9.86 -5.96
N VAL A 32 1.25 -9.97 -5.69
CA VAL A 32 0.40 -8.87 -5.19
C VAL A 32 0.46 -8.68 -3.67
N ARG A 33 1.08 -9.62 -2.95
CA ARG A 33 1.27 -9.60 -1.49
C ARG A 33 2.63 -10.22 -1.16
N ASP A 34 3.21 -9.85 -0.03
CA ASP A 34 4.43 -10.47 0.46
C ASP A 34 4.13 -11.65 1.43
N TYR A 35 5.17 -12.26 1.99
CA TYR A 35 5.08 -13.34 2.95
C TYR A 35 4.27 -12.90 4.17
N ALA A 36 3.28 -13.70 4.53
CA ALA A 36 2.28 -13.33 5.54
C ALA A 36 2.71 -13.70 6.97
N GLY A 37 3.93 -14.21 7.16
CA GLY A 37 4.39 -14.69 8.46
C GLY A 37 3.69 -15.98 8.90
N SER A 38 3.52 -16.17 10.20
CA SER A 38 2.82 -17.34 10.75
C SER A 38 1.31 -17.25 10.47
N THR A 39 0.83 -18.02 9.50
CA THR A 39 -0.59 -18.22 9.20
C THR A 39 -0.94 -19.71 9.28
N ALA A 40 -2.21 -20.07 9.41
CA ALA A 40 -2.63 -21.48 9.44
C ALA A 40 -2.15 -22.25 8.19
N VAL A 41 -2.17 -21.60 7.02
CA VAL A 41 -1.64 -22.16 5.77
C VAL A 41 -0.13 -22.37 5.86
N ASN A 42 0.61 -21.34 6.26
CA ASN A 42 2.07 -21.41 6.33
C ASN A 42 2.56 -22.45 7.34
N ASN A 43 1.90 -22.52 8.50
CA ASN A 43 2.18 -23.52 9.52
C ASN A 43 1.91 -24.93 8.98
N ALA A 44 0.80 -25.16 8.27
CA ALA A 44 0.53 -26.46 7.65
C ALA A 44 1.61 -26.85 6.62
N ILE A 45 2.05 -25.90 5.78
CA ILE A 45 3.15 -26.13 4.83
C ILE A 45 4.43 -26.53 5.59
N GLY A 46 4.80 -25.75 6.62
CA GLY A 46 5.97 -26.04 7.46
C GLY A 46 5.90 -27.42 8.14
N GLU A 47 4.74 -27.81 8.65
CA GLU A 47 4.55 -29.14 9.24
C GLU A 47 4.67 -30.26 8.19
N THR A 48 4.19 -30.07 6.95
CA THR A 48 4.41 -31.06 5.87
C THR A 48 5.87 -31.19 5.45
N LEU A 49 6.70 -30.15 5.63
CA LEU A 49 8.15 -30.22 5.40
C LEU A 49 8.88 -30.99 6.51
N LYS A 50 8.41 -30.84 7.75
CA LYS A 50 8.98 -31.51 8.94
C LYS A 50 8.50 -32.95 9.10
N SER A 51 7.33 -33.29 8.57
CA SER A 51 6.79 -34.64 8.72
C SER A 51 7.80 -35.65 8.17
N GLY A 52 8.01 -36.75 8.89
CA GLY A 52 8.81 -37.89 8.42
C GLY A 52 7.93 -38.96 7.76
N THR A 53 6.65 -38.66 7.51
CA THR A 53 5.71 -39.61 6.93
C THR A 53 6.11 -39.88 5.49
N GLY A 54 5.92 -41.13 5.01
CA GLY A 54 6.24 -41.53 3.63
C GLY A 54 5.38 -40.85 2.56
N GLU A 55 4.52 -39.91 2.95
CA GLU A 55 3.68 -39.10 2.08
C GLU A 55 4.50 -37.95 1.50
N ASP A 56 4.36 -37.66 0.21
CA ASP A 56 5.20 -36.67 -0.48
C ASP A 56 4.67 -35.24 -0.32
N PHE A 57 5.57 -34.25 -0.26
CA PHE A 57 5.25 -32.85 0.02
C PHE A 57 4.29 -32.23 -1.01
N TRP A 58 4.45 -32.54 -2.30
CA TRP A 58 3.59 -32.02 -3.35
C TRP A 58 2.12 -32.48 -3.25
N TRP A 59 1.80 -33.51 -2.45
CA TRP A 59 0.40 -33.95 -2.27
C TRP A 59 -0.44 -32.94 -1.49
N PHE A 60 0.19 -32.12 -0.66
CA PHE A 60 -0.48 -31.18 0.25
C PHE A 60 -0.28 -29.72 -0.13
N ASN A 61 0.48 -29.46 -1.20
CA ASN A 61 0.96 -28.13 -1.55
C ASN A 61 0.68 -27.82 -3.02
N ASN A 62 0.18 -26.62 -3.31
CA ASN A 62 -0.14 -26.16 -4.67
C ASN A 62 1.08 -25.95 -5.58
N GLY A 63 2.29 -26.12 -5.04
CA GLY A 63 3.52 -26.00 -5.79
C GLY A 63 3.93 -24.55 -6.08
N VAL A 64 4.76 -24.39 -7.11
CA VAL A 64 5.28 -23.09 -7.55
C VAL A 64 4.96 -22.91 -9.03
N THR A 65 4.40 -21.75 -9.40
CA THR A 65 4.25 -21.36 -10.80
C THR A 65 5.26 -20.28 -11.14
N VAL A 66 6.09 -20.56 -12.14
CA VAL A 66 7.12 -19.66 -12.66
C VAL A 66 6.72 -19.20 -14.05
N VAL A 67 6.66 -17.88 -14.26
CA VAL A 67 6.61 -17.28 -15.59
C VAL A 67 8.02 -16.91 -16.02
N ALA A 68 8.41 -17.23 -17.25
CA ALA A 68 9.74 -16.96 -17.78
C ALA A 68 9.66 -16.52 -19.24
N ASP A 69 10.70 -15.83 -19.71
CA ASP A 69 10.83 -15.41 -21.11
C ASP A 69 11.22 -16.60 -22.00
N ALA A 70 11.99 -17.54 -21.46
CA ALA A 70 12.36 -18.77 -22.13
C ALA A 70 12.61 -19.87 -21.10
N ALA A 71 12.35 -21.12 -21.48
CA ALA A 71 12.69 -22.31 -20.71
C ALA A 71 13.27 -23.38 -21.63
N GLN A 72 14.42 -23.93 -21.27
CA GLN A 72 15.11 -24.97 -22.04
C GLN A 72 15.48 -26.14 -21.14
N ILE A 73 15.23 -27.36 -21.61
CA ILE A 73 15.62 -28.58 -20.91
C ILE A 73 17.06 -28.91 -21.29
N ALA A 74 17.94 -28.95 -20.30
CA ALA A 74 19.34 -29.32 -20.44
C ALA A 74 19.64 -30.56 -19.57
N GLY A 75 19.44 -31.75 -20.15
CA GLY A 75 19.57 -33.01 -19.42
C GLY A 75 18.53 -33.13 -18.30
N LYS A 76 18.97 -33.13 -17.04
CA LYS A 76 18.10 -33.16 -15.85
C LYS A 76 17.84 -31.78 -15.24
N ARG A 77 18.18 -30.72 -15.98
CA ARG A 77 17.98 -29.34 -15.54
C ARG A 77 17.03 -28.62 -16.47
N ILE A 78 16.31 -27.65 -15.92
CA ILE A 78 15.58 -26.66 -16.72
C ILE A 78 16.25 -25.31 -16.51
N VAL A 79 16.71 -24.72 -17.61
CA VAL A 79 17.29 -23.37 -17.64
C VAL A 79 16.19 -22.40 -17.99
N VAL A 80 15.91 -21.45 -17.10
CA VAL A 80 14.88 -20.42 -17.28
C VAL A 80 15.47 -19.03 -17.40
N LYS A 81 14.97 -18.21 -18.33
CA LYS A 81 15.37 -16.81 -18.55
C LYS A 81 14.34 -15.85 -17.94
N GLU A 82 14.82 -14.85 -17.21
CA GLU A 82 13.99 -13.85 -16.50
C GLU A 82 12.81 -14.45 -15.69
N PRO A 83 13.08 -15.44 -14.79
CA PRO A 83 12.02 -16.10 -14.04
C PRO A 83 11.33 -15.17 -13.05
N GLN A 84 10.02 -15.33 -12.92
CA GLN A 84 9.17 -14.69 -11.93
C GLN A 84 8.23 -15.74 -11.32
N ILE A 85 8.27 -15.89 -9.99
CA ILE A 85 7.34 -16.74 -9.24
C ILE A 85 6.04 -15.96 -9.09
N VAL A 86 4.95 -16.45 -9.69
CA VAL A 86 3.63 -15.80 -9.70
C VAL A 86 2.59 -16.54 -8.83
N ASN A 87 2.96 -17.72 -8.33
CA ASN A 87 2.25 -18.50 -7.32
C ASN A 87 3.27 -19.35 -6.56
N GLY A 88 3.06 -19.56 -5.26
CA GLY A 88 3.96 -20.32 -4.40
C GLY A 88 4.89 -19.45 -3.57
N LEU A 89 4.57 -18.17 -3.36
CA LEU A 89 5.35 -17.28 -2.47
C LEU A 89 5.47 -17.87 -1.06
N GLN A 90 4.35 -18.21 -0.43
CA GLN A 90 4.35 -18.78 0.92
C GLN A 90 5.10 -20.12 0.97
N THR A 91 4.82 -21.02 0.02
CA THR A 91 5.52 -22.32 -0.11
C THR A 91 7.03 -22.15 -0.26
N SER A 92 7.48 -21.18 -1.07
CA SER A 92 8.91 -20.91 -1.26
C SER A 92 9.57 -20.39 0.00
N HIS A 93 8.89 -19.51 0.76
CA HIS A 93 9.36 -19.03 2.05
C HIS A 93 9.44 -20.12 3.11
N GLU A 94 8.45 -21.02 3.19
CA GLU A 94 8.47 -22.13 4.14
C GLU A 94 9.59 -23.14 3.82
N ILE A 95 9.80 -23.45 2.53
CA ILE A 95 10.92 -24.29 2.09
C ILE A 95 12.25 -23.63 2.50
N TYR A 96 12.40 -22.34 2.23
CA TYR A 96 13.58 -21.58 2.60
C TYR A 96 13.82 -21.60 4.12
N SER A 97 12.80 -21.26 4.91
CA SER A 97 12.83 -21.24 6.37
C SER A 97 13.18 -22.61 6.95
N TYR A 98 12.61 -23.69 6.41
CA TYR A 98 12.90 -25.06 6.83
C TYR A 98 14.39 -25.40 6.72
N PHE A 99 15.01 -25.10 5.58
CA PHE A 99 16.43 -25.37 5.38
C PHE A 99 17.34 -24.45 6.19
N GLN A 100 16.99 -23.16 6.33
CA GLN A 100 17.73 -22.22 7.18
C GLN A 100 17.73 -22.65 8.66
N ASN A 101 16.65 -23.28 9.12
CA ASN A 101 16.55 -23.82 10.47
C ASN A 101 17.14 -25.24 10.64
N GLY A 102 18.00 -25.67 9.72
CA GLY A 102 18.70 -26.95 9.82
C GLY A 102 17.91 -28.17 9.37
N GLY A 103 16.82 -27.99 8.62
CA GLY A 103 16.03 -29.07 8.03
C GLY A 103 16.87 -30.01 7.15
N GLN A 104 16.70 -31.32 7.34
CA GLN A 104 17.52 -32.36 6.68
C GLN A 104 16.74 -33.22 5.68
N HIS A 105 15.40 -33.15 5.67
CA HIS A 105 14.58 -33.94 4.74
C HIS A 105 14.68 -33.37 3.32
N ARG A 106 15.39 -34.08 2.44
CA ARG A 106 15.61 -33.68 1.03
C ARG A 106 14.89 -34.56 0.02
N ASP A 107 14.34 -35.70 0.44
CA ASP A 107 13.59 -36.62 -0.43
C ASP A 107 12.11 -36.23 -0.48
N ARG A 108 11.86 -35.04 -1.02
CA ARG A 108 10.53 -34.44 -1.17
C ARG A 108 10.41 -33.86 -2.57
N SER A 109 9.26 -34.07 -3.20
CA SER A 109 8.94 -33.53 -4.51
C SER A 109 8.12 -32.24 -4.37
N LEU A 110 8.34 -31.31 -5.30
CA LEU A 110 7.58 -30.08 -5.44
C LEU A 110 7.04 -30.00 -6.87
N LEU A 111 5.74 -29.77 -7.02
CA LEU A 111 5.16 -29.48 -8.33
C LEU A 111 5.62 -28.09 -8.78
N VAL A 112 6.32 -28.01 -9.92
CA VAL A 112 6.68 -26.73 -10.52
C VAL A 112 6.09 -26.62 -11.92
N LYS A 113 5.26 -25.59 -12.12
CA LYS A 113 4.70 -25.23 -13.41
C LYS A 113 5.51 -24.09 -14.00
N ILE A 114 6.10 -24.28 -15.18
CA ILE A 114 6.82 -23.24 -15.91
C ILE A 114 5.96 -22.80 -17.09
N VAL A 115 5.64 -21.51 -17.16
CA VAL A 115 4.88 -20.90 -18.25
C VAL A 115 5.81 -19.96 -19.01
N VAL A 116 6.08 -20.28 -20.27
CA VAL A 116 6.84 -19.40 -21.16
C VAL A 116 5.86 -18.42 -21.81
N ALA A 117 5.98 -17.14 -21.47
CA ALA A 117 5.13 -16.11 -22.05
C ALA A 117 5.62 -15.77 -23.47
N PRO A 118 4.72 -15.50 -24.44
CA PRO A 118 5.12 -14.98 -25.75
C PRO A 118 5.90 -13.67 -25.61
N GLU A 119 6.92 -13.47 -26.46
CA GLU A 119 7.80 -12.28 -26.41
C GLU A 119 7.07 -10.97 -26.68
N SER A 120 5.95 -10.99 -27.41
CA SER A 120 5.19 -9.79 -27.79
C SER A 120 3.86 -9.65 -27.04
N GLY A 121 3.58 -8.42 -26.59
CA GLY A 121 2.27 -8.00 -26.10
C GLY A 121 2.06 -8.17 -24.59
N THR A 122 0.79 -8.08 -24.16
CA THR A 122 0.40 -8.08 -22.73
C THR A 122 0.13 -9.48 -22.16
N ALA A 123 0.56 -10.53 -22.85
CA ALA A 123 0.27 -11.92 -22.47
C ALA A 123 0.88 -12.29 -21.11
N ARG A 124 2.13 -11.88 -20.86
CA ARG A 124 2.83 -12.06 -19.58
C ARG A 124 2.02 -11.46 -18.42
N ASP A 125 1.65 -10.18 -18.53
CA ASP A 125 0.89 -9.49 -17.48
C ASP A 125 -0.49 -10.11 -17.26
N ARG A 126 -1.14 -10.58 -18.34
CA ARG A 126 -2.42 -11.30 -18.24
C ARG A 126 -2.26 -12.63 -17.50
N ILE A 127 -1.20 -13.39 -17.76
CA ILE A 127 -0.90 -14.64 -17.04
C ILE A 127 -0.62 -14.34 -15.57
N ILE A 128 0.21 -13.33 -15.27
CA ILE A 128 0.53 -12.90 -13.90
C ILE A 128 -0.75 -12.53 -13.16
N ARG A 129 -1.60 -11.66 -13.73
CA ARG A 129 -2.87 -11.26 -13.12
C ARG A 129 -3.79 -12.44 -12.91
N ALA A 130 -4.01 -13.27 -13.93
CA ALA A 130 -4.88 -14.43 -13.83
C ALA A 130 -4.41 -15.40 -12.73
N THR A 131 -3.09 -15.60 -12.60
CA THR A 131 -2.52 -16.49 -11.59
C THR A 131 -2.64 -15.91 -10.17
N ASN A 132 -2.37 -14.61 -9.99
CA ASN A 132 -2.52 -13.94 -8.69
C ASN A 132 -3.98 -13.94 -8.21
N SER A 133 -4.95 -13.87 -9.12
CA SER A 133 -6.38 -13.87 -8.80
C SER A 133 -6.95 -15.25 -8.41
N GLN A 134 -6.18 -16.33 -8.49
CA GLN A 134 -6.66 -17.68 -8.14
C GLN A 134 -6.90 -17.88 -6.64
N THR A 135 -6.29 -17.05 -5.80
CA THR A 135 -6.55 -17.02 -4.36
C THR A 135 -7.43 -15.83 -4.01
N GLN A 136 -8.22 -15.95 -2.94
CA GLN A 136 -8.93 -14.79 -2.41
C GLN A 136 -7.92 -13.74 -1.93
N LEU A 137 -8.03 -12.54 -2.48
CA LEU A 137 -7.14 -11.42 -2.20
C LEU A 137 -7.90 -10.30 -1.46
N PRO A 138 -7.21 -9.52 -0.61
CA PRO A 138 -7.75 -8.27 -0.11
C PRO A 138 -8.15 -7.33 -1.25
N ALA A 139 -9.10 -6.43 -0.95
CA ALA A 139 -9.49 -5.39 -1.89
C ALA A 139 -8.28 -4.55 -2.32
N GLY A 140 -8.18 -4.28 -3.62
CA GLY A 140 -7.06 -3.52 -4.19
C GLY A 140 -5.72 -4.26 -4.28
N ALA A 141 -5.59 -5.51 -3.83
CA ALA A 141 -4.29 -6.21 -3.87
C ALA A 141 -3.73 -6.32 -5.30
N LEU A 142 -4.58 -6.60 -6.30
CA LEU A 142 -4.17 -6.67 -7.71
C LEU A 142 -3.55 -5.35 -8.20
N ARG A 143 -3.95 -4.21 -7.62
CA ARG A 143 -3.45 -2.87 -7.95
C ARG A 143 -1.96 -2.73 -7.66
N ALA A 144 -1.40 -3.50 -6.72
CA ALA A 144 0.02 -3.46 -6.33
C ALA A 144 1.00 -3.68 -7.50
N THR A 145 0.53 -4.31 -8.58
CA THR A 145 1.31 -4.61 -9.79
C THR A 145 1.23 -3.54 -10.88
N GLU A 146 0.36 -2.53 -10.71
CA GLU A 146 0.17 -1.46 -11.69
C GLU A 146 1.38 -0.51 -11.76
N ALA A 147 1.63 0.04 -12.95
CA ALA A 147 2.78 0.92 -13.21
C ALA A 147 2.77 2.14 -12.28
N ILE A 148 1.64 2.85 -12.17
CA ILE A 148 1.51 4.04 -11.32
C ILE A 148 1.89 3.77 -9.85
N GLN A 149 1.63 2.55 -9.36
CA GLN A 149 1.99 2.20 -7.99
C GLN A 149 3.50 2.11 -7.82
N LYS A 150 4.20 1.52 -8.80
CA LYS A 150 5.66 1.44 -8.83
C LYS A 150 6.29 2.82 -8.96
N ASP A 151 5.75 3.66 -9.84
CA ASP A 151 6.20 5.04 -10.04
C ASP A 151 6.09 5.85 -8.73
N ILE A 152 4.98 5.68 -7.99
CA ILE A 152 4.78 6.29 -6.67
C ILE A 152 5.75 5.71 -5.62
N GLU A 153 5.99 4.41 -5.61
CA GLU A 153 6.99 3.81 -4.70
C GLU A 153 8.38 4.37 -4.96
N GLU A 154 8.77 4.48 -6.22
CA GLU A 154 10.06 5.00 -6.63
C GLU A 154 10.24 6.45 -6.17
N ILE A 155 9.31 7.34 -6.53
CA ILE A 155 9.44 8.77 -6.17
C ILE A 155 9.42 8.98 -4.65
N LEU A 156 8.60 8.23 -3.91
CA LEU A 156 8.49 8.37 -2.46
C LEU A 156 9.69 7.76 -1.71
N GLY A 157 10.37 6.77 -2.31
CA GLY A 157 11.54 6.12 -1.73
C GLY A 157 12.82 6.95 -1.79
N HIS A 158 12.89 7.99 -2.63
CA HIS A 158 14.07 8.84 -2.76
C HIS A 158 14.12 9.93 -1.64
N ALA A 159 15.32 10.23 -1.14
CA ALA A 159 15.64 11.35 -0.24
C ALA A 159 14.89 11.44 1.11
N GLY A 160 15.18 10.53 2.05
CA GLY A 160 14.62 10.61 3.42
C GLY A 160 13.09 10.44 3.44
N GLY A 161 12.58 9.70 2.46
CA GLY A 161 11.18 9.73 2.07
C GLY A 161 10.25 8.78 2.83
N TYR A 162 9.18 8.34 2.17
CA TYR A 162 8.15 7.47 2.74
C TYR A 162 8.32 6.03 2.25
N TYR A 163 8.09 5.04 3.13
CA TYR A 163 8.08 3.63 2.74
C TYR A 163 6.70 3.26 2.21
N TYR A 164 6.49 3.47 0.91
CA TYR A 164 5.21 3.23 0.27
C TYR A 164 4.96 1.74 0.02
N GLU A 165 4.07 1.14 0.79
CA GLU A 165 3.77 -0.28 0.76
C GLU A 165 2.71 -0.61 -0.30
N ARG A 166 3.19 -0.99 -1.49
CA ARG A 166 2.34 -1.57 -2.55
C ARG A 166 1.86 -2.98 -2.19
N ARG A 167 2.75 -3.80 -1.65
CA ARG A 167 2.51 -5.21 -1.30
C ARG A 167 2.47 -5.35 0.22
N ALA A 168 1.34 -5.81 0.75
CA ALA A 168 1.16 -5.94 2.19
C ALA A 168 2.27 -6.79 2.83
N SER A 169 2.77 -6.32 3.98
CA SER A 169 3.85 -6.93 4.79
C SER A 169 5.27 -6.79 4.22
N TYR A 170 5.47 -6.12 3.10
CA TYR A 170 6.79 -6.00 2.47
C TYR A 170 7.82 -5.32 3.39
N TYR A 171 7.52 -4.11 3.86
CA TYR A 171 8.45 -3.37 4.71
C TYR A 171 8.56 -3.99 6.12
N ARG A 172 7.50 -4.63 6.61
CA ARG A 172 7.54 -5.41 7.86
C ARG A 172 8.57 -6.53 7.77
N ASN A 173 8.56 -7.30 6.68
CA ASN A 173 9.46 -8.44 6.47
C ASN A 173 10.92 -7.99 6.32
N LEU A 174 11.14 -6.76 5.83
CA LEU A 174 12.46 -6.14 5.77
C LEU A 174 12.91 -5.48 7.09
N GLY A 175 12.09 -5.54 8.14
CA GLY A 175 12.43 -5.01 9.48
C GLY A 175 12.31 -3.48 9.60
N PHE A 176 11.59 -2.81 8.69
CA PHE A 176 11.42 -1.36 8.75
C PHE A 176 10.44 -0.93 9.84
N PRO A 177 10.61 0.28 10.41
CA PRO A 177 9.68 0.85 11.39
C PRO A 177 8.31 1.12 10.75
N LEU A 178 7.28 0.44 11.26
CA LEU A 178 5.93 0.43 10.66
C LEU A 178 5.22 1.79 10.71
N ASP A 179 5.60 2.67 11.64
CA ASP A 179 5.09 4.05 11.74
C ASP A 179 5.46 4.91 10.53
N ARG A 180 6.49 4.51 9.79
CA ARG A 180 6.95 5.19 8.56
C ARG A 180 6.41 4.54 7.28
N VAL A 181 5.67 3.44 7.41
CA VAL A 181 5.09 2.72 6.27
C VAL A 181 3.76 3.35 5.87
N ILE A 182 3.61 3.63 4.58
CA ILE A 182 2.41 4.22 4.00
C ILE A 182 1.75 3.16 3.12
N SER A 183 0.58 2.67 3.53
CA SER A 183 -0.20 1.76 2.68
C SER A 183 -0.85 2.50 1.52
N MET A 184 -1.14 1.78 0.43
CA MET A 184 -1.92 2.29 -0.70
C MET A 184 -3.23 2.93 -0.26
N THR A 185 -3.95 2.30 0.67
CA THR A 185 -5.21 2.84 1.19
C THR A 185 -5.01 4.13 1.98
N ARG A 186 -3.95 4.22 2.81
CA ARG A 186 -3.66 5.44 3.56
C ARG A 186 -3.42 6.61 2.60
N LEU A 187 -2.58 6.40 1.59
CA LEU A 187 -2.34 7.42 0.56
C LEU A 187 -3.63 7.80 -0.18
N ALA A 188 -4.47 6.81 -0.51
CA ALA A 188 -5.76 7.05 -1.15
C ALA A 188 -6.68 7.94 -0.28
N ARG A 189 -6.76 7.64 1.02
CA ARG A 189 -7.56 8.38 1.99
C ARG A 189 -7.05 9.82 2.17
N GLU A 190 -5.75 9.97 2.35
CA GLU A 190 -5.11 11.29 2.50
C GLU A 190 -5.27 12.14 1.22
N PHE A 191 -5.13 11.54 0.03
CA PHE A 191 -5.37 12.22 -1.24
C PHE A 191 -6.82 12.69 -1.38
N THR A 192 -7.78 11.84 -1.00
CA THR A 192 -9.22 12.16 -1.00
C THR A 192 -9.50 13.39 -0.12
N ALA A 193 -8.90 13.43 1.08
CA ALA A 193 -9.10 14.53 2.01
C ALA A 193 -8.47 15.84 1.52
N PHE A 194 -7.24 15.80 1.02
CA PHE A 194 -6.47 17.01 0.69
C PHE A 194 -6.67 17.48 -0.76
N VAL A 195 -6.43 16.60 -1.74
CA VAL A 195 -6.41 16.97 -3.17
C VAL A 195 -7.83 17.09 -3.72
N GLN A 196 -8.67 16.08 -3.45
CA GLN A 196 -10.09 16.12 -3.84
C GLN A 196 -10.93 17.03 -2.93
N ARG A 197 -10.43 17.35 -1.72
CA ARG A 197 -11.10 18.19 -0.72
C ARG A 197 -12.41 17.58 -0.23
N GLU A 198 -12.43 16.26 -0.12
CA GLU A 198 -13.59 15.45 0.30
C GLU A 198 -13.32 14.70 1.62
N PRO A 199 -13.14 15.42 2.74
CA PRO A 199 -12.76 14.79 4.01
C PRO A 199 -13.83 13.82 4.54
N HIS A 200 -15.10 14.08 4.22
CA HIS A 200 -16.22 13.21 4.57
C HIS A 200 -16.15 11.86 3.85
N ILE A 201 -15.70 11.81 2.58
CA ILE A 201 -15.46 10.56 1.84
C ILE A 201 -14.27 9.82 2.42
N ALA A 202 -13.17 10.52 2.68
CA ALA A 202 -11.98 9.95 3.31
C ALA A 202 -12.30 9.24 4.64
N LEU A 203 -13.18 9.84 5.46
CA LEU A 203 -13.65 9.25 6.71
C LEU A 203 -14.62 8.09 6.49
N ARG A 204 -15.60 8.24 5.58
CA ARG A 204 -16.70 7.28 5.39
C ARG A 204 -16.30 6.01 4.65
N HIS A 205 -15.43 6.13 3.64
CA HIS A 205 -15.11 4.99 2.77
C HIS A 205 -14.21 3.99 3.50
N SER A 206 -14.63 2.72 3.45
CA SER A 206 -13.79 1.61 3.86
C SER A 206 -12.58 1.49 2.93
N ASP A 207 -11.57 0.75 3.39
CA ASP A 207 -10.37 0.48 2.60
C ASP A 207 -10.71 -0.13 1.24
N ALA A 208 -11.72 -0.99 1.19
CA ALA A 208 -12.18 -1.60 -0.06
C ALA A 208 -12.81 -0.60 -1.03
N LEU A 209 -13.63 0.35 -0.53
CA LEU A 209 -14.26 1.38 -1.37
C LEU A 209 -13.24 2.41 -1.86
N LEU A 210 -12.21 2.72 -1.08
CA LEU A 210 -11.14 3.62 -1.53
C LEU A 210 -10.30 3.03 -2.67
N LEU A 211 -10.26 1.70 -2.76
CA LEU A 211 -9.49 0.97 -3.78
C LEU A 211 -10.39 0.34 -4.86
N ASP A 212 -11.68 0.66 -4.88
CA ASP A 212 -12.57 0.29 -5.98
C ASP A 212 -12.24 1.09 -7.25
N ASP A 213 -12.63 0.58 -8.41
CA ASP A 213 -12.25 1.17 -9.70
C ASP A 213 -12.70 2.64 -9.84
N GLN A 214 -13.88 2.97 -9.30
CA GLN A 214 -14.47 4.29 -9.43
C GLN A 214 -13.66 5.33 -8.66
N HIS A 215 -13.24 5.02 -7.44
CA HIS A 215 -12.47 5.93 -6.59
C HIS A 215 -10.98 5.88 -6.91
N TYR A 216 -10.44 4.68 -7.10
CA TYR A 216 -9.02 4.43 -7.35
C TYR A 216 -8.50 5.23 -8.55
N THR A 217 -9.22 5.20 -9.67
CA THR A 217 -8.78 5.85 -10.93
C THR A 217 -8.76 7.38 -10.85
N GLN A 218 -9.49 7.97 -9.89
CA GLN A 218 -9.46 9.41 -9.64
C GLN A 218 -8.24 9.84 -8.83
N ILE A 219 -7.69 8.92 -8.02
CA ILE A 219 -6.53 9.17 -7.17
C ILE A 219 -5.23 8.74 -7.84
N PHE A 220 -5.18 7.50 -8.33
CA PHE A 220 -3.99 6.88 -8.91
C PHE A 220 -4.12 6.94 -10.43
N SER A 221 -3.53 7.98 -11.01
CA SER A 221 -3.64 8.25 -12.44
C SER A 221 -2.33 8.85 -12.94
N SER A 222 -1.89 8.43 -14.12
CA SER A 222 -0.75 9.04 -14.82
C SER A 222 -1.01 10.48 -15.28
N ARG A 223 -2.24 10.99 -15.09
CA ARG A 223 -2.59 12.40 -15.31
C ARG A 223 -2.17 13.31 -14.17
N HIS A 224 -1.94 12.75 -12.99
CA HIS A 224 -1.44 13.50 -11.84
C HIS A 224 0.08 13.53 -11.88
N ASP A 225 0.64 14.67 -11.52
CA ASP A 225 2.08 14.77 -11.27
C ASP A 225 2.44 13.90 -10.05
N LEU A 226 3.51 13.12 -10.13
CA LEU A 226 3.91 12.21 -9.04
C LEU A 226 4.24 12.97 -7.74
N ASP A 227 4.69 14.23 -7.84
CA ASP A 227 5.02 15.05 -6.67
C ASP A 227 3.78 15.38 -5.81
N ILE A 228 2.57 15.27 -6.35
CA ILE A 228 1.35 15.54 -5.57
C ILE A 228 1.16 14.51 -4.45
N TYR A 229 1.58 13.25 -4.67
CA TYR A 229 1.46 12.20 -3.67
C TYR A 229 2.41 12.49 -2.51
N ARG A 230 3.62 12.97 -2.81
CA ARG A 230 4.58 13.40 -1.79
C ARG A 230 4.05 14.56 -0.97
N LEU A 231 3.59 15.62 -1.64
CA LEU A 231 3.02 16.81 -1.00
C LEU A 231 1.84 16.43 -0.08
N CYS A 232 0.97 15.53 -0.55
CA CYS A 232 -0.17 15.04 0.22
C CYS A 232 0.28 14.44 1.57
N LEU A 233 1.29 13.57 1.55
CA LEU A 233 1.83 12.93 2.75
C LEU A 233 2.53 13.93 3.67
N ASP A 234 3.27 14.88 3.11
CA ASP A 234 3.99 15.90 3.89
C ASP A 234 3.02 16.82 4.66
N VAL A 235 1.92 17.25 4.00
CA VAL A 235 0.84 18.01 4.64
C VAL A 235 0.21 17.23 5.79
N HIS A 236 -0.14 15.96 5.58
CA HIS A 236 -0.75 15.14 6.61
C HIS A 236 0.21 14.83 7.76
N THR A 237 1.48 14.62 7.47
CA THR A 237 2.52 14.40 8.49
C THR A 237 2.65 15.61 9.39
N ARG A 238 2.70 16.81 8.80
CA ARG A 238 2.78 18.08 9.54
C ARG A 238 1.53 18.34 10.38
N LEU A 239 0.34 18.16 9.81
CA LEU A 239 -0.93 18.31 10.52
C LEU A 239 -1.07 17.30 11.66
N ARG A 240 -0.70 16.04 11.44
CA ARG A 240 -0.75 15.00 12.46
C ARG A 240 0.18 15.32 13.63
N ALA A 241 1.43 15.71 13.35
CA ALA A 241 2.37 16.11 14.39
C ALA A 241 1.85 17.29 15.22
N PHE A 242 1.25 18.29 14.57
CA PHE A 242 0.59 19.40 15.25
C PHE A 242 -0.60 18.93 16.10
N LEU A 243 -1.49 18.11 15.53
CA LEU A 243 -2.69 17.63 16.22
C LEU A 243 -2.36 16.74 17.41
N THR A 244 -1.33 15.90 17.32
CA THR A 244 -0.88 15.07 18.45
C THR A 244 -0.49 15.96 19.64
N ARG A 245 0.28 17.03 19.41
CA ARG A 245 0.60 18.03 20.47
C ARG A 245 -0.66 18.76 20.95
N TYR A 246 -1.52 19.18 20.02
CA TYR A 246 -2.77 19.88 20.33
C TYR A 246 -3.76 19.01 21.13
N ALA A 247 -3.63 17.68 21.05
CA ALA A 247 -4.49 16.71 21.73
C ALA A 247 -4.01 16.33 23.14
N GLU A 248 -2.80 16.73 23.56
CA GLU A 248 -2.20 16.32 24.86
C GLU A 248 -3.14 16.63 26.04
N ASP A 249 -3.73 17.83 26.06
CA ASP A 249 -4.69 18.26 27.09
C ASP A 249 -6.16 17.99 26.69
N ARG A 250 -6.42 17.24 25.62
CA ARG A 250 -7.74 17.03 25.00
C ARG A 250 -7.96 15.56 24.60
N PRO A 251 -8.17 14.65 25.56
CA PRO A 251 -8.20 13.20 25.30
C PRO A 251 -9.26 12.76 24.28
N LEU A 252 -10.46 13.36 24.31
CA LEU A 252 -11.52 13.07 23.33
C LEU A 252 -11.14 13.43 21.89
N LEU A 253 -10.28 14.44 21.70
CA LEU A 253 -9.73 14.78 20.38
C LEU A 253 -8.70 13.74 19.96
N GLY A 254 -7.84 13.29 20.88
CA GLY A 254 -6.86 12.24 20.63
C GLY A 254 -7.49 10.95 20.12
N GLU A 255 -8.59 10.50 20.73
CA GLU A 255 -9.36 9.32 20.30
C GLU A 255 -10.04 9.50 18.93
N THR A 256 -10.27 10.74 18.50
CA THR A 256 -10.97 11.08 17.25
C THR A 256 -10.09 11.87 16.29
N LEU A 257 -8.76 11.71 16.35
CA LEU A 257 -7.80 12.56 15.65
C LEU A 257 -8.05 12.63 14.14
N GLU A 258 -8.51 11.54 13.51
CA GLU A 258 -8.85 11.51 12.09
C GLU A 258 -10.02 12.42 11.71
N ASN A 259 -11.00 12.57 12.61
CA ASN A 259 -12.15 13.46 12.44
C ASN A 259 -11.73 14.94 12.44
N TRP A 260 -10.49 15.24 12.86
CA TRP A 260 -9.89 16.57 12.79
C TRP A 260 -8.88 16.68 11.66
N LEU A 261 -8.05 15.64 11.48
CA LEU A 261 -6.98 15.61 10.50
C LEU A 261 -7.49 15.79 9.07
N TYR A 262 -8.46 14.99 8.63
CA TYR A 262 -8.90 15.05 7.23
C TYR A 262 -9.63 16.36 6.91
N PRO A 263 -10.53 16.90 7.77
CA PRO A 263 -11.07 18.24 7.55
C PRO A 263 -9.99 19.33 7.53
N LEU A 264 -8.99 19.28 8.42
CA LEU A 264 -7.88 20.24 8.39
C LEU A 264 -7.04 20.12 7.12
N ALA A 265 -6.82 18.92 6.61
CA ALA A 265 -6.16 18.71 5.33
C ALA A 265 -6.95 19.40 4.21
N ALA A 266 -8.27 19.19 4.13
CA ALA A 266 -9.12 19.88 3.16
C ALA A 266 -9.08 21.42 3.30
N MET A 267 -9.06 21.93 4.54
CA MET A 267 -8.91 23.37 4.81
C MET A 267 -7.55 23.92 4.36
N SER A 268 -6.47 23.14 4.55
CA SER A 268 -5.11 23.53 4.16
C SER A 268 -4.99 23.75 2.65
N ALA A 269 -5.67 22.93 1.84
CA ALA A 269 -5.70 23.09 0.38
C ALA A 269 -6.22 24.48 -0.03
N HIS A 270 -7.25 24.99 0.66
CA HIS A 270 -7.82 26.31 0.40
C HIS A 270 -6.98 27.45 0.96
N THR A 271 -6.46 27.30 2.18
CA THR A 271 -5.74 28.38 2.87
C THR A 271 -4.33 28.59 2.33
N LEU A 272 -3.64 27.52 1.90
CA LEU A 272 -2.30 27.60 1.34
C LEU A 272 -2.29 28.12 -0.10
N THR A 273 -3.26 27.71 -0.92
CA THR A 273 -3.39 28.21 -2.31
C THR A 273 -4.09 29.56 -2.38
N ARG A 274 -4.86 29.93 -1.36
CA ARG A 274 -5.76 31.09 -1.35
C ARG A 274 -6.84 31.04 -2.44
N LEU A 275 -7.19 29.84 -2.90
CA LEU A 275 -8.19 29.62 -3.94
C LEU A 275 -9.45 28.93 -3.41
N ARG A 276 -10.60 29.33 -3.99
CA ARG A 276 -11.90 28.71 -3.69
C ARG A 276 -12.04 27.31 -4.26
N GLN A 277 -11.34 27.04 -5.36
CA GLN A 277 -11.34 25.77 -6.09
C GLN A 277 -9.92 25.43 -6.55
N PRO A 278 -9.02 25.05 -5.63
CA PRO A 278 -7.66 24.69 -6.00
C PRO A 278 -7.65 23.46 -6.92
N THR A 279 -6.90 23.53 -8.02
CA THR A 279 -6.57 22.39 -8.86
C THR A 279 -5.33 21.66 -8.32
N PRO A 280 -5.06 20.40 -8.74
CA PRO A 280 -3.82 19.71 -8.36
C PRO A 280 -2.57 20.52 -8.72
N ARG A 281 -2.58 21.26 -9.84
CA ARG A 281 -1.47 22.11 -10.25
C ARG A 281 -1.25 23.30 -9.32
N ASP A 282 -2.33 23.89 -8.79
CA ASP A 282 -2.24 24.97 -7.80
C ASP A 282 -1.67 24.45 -6.48
N LEU A 283 -2.04 23.22 -6.09
CA LEU A 283 -1.50 22.58 -4.89
C LEU A 283 0.01 22.35 -4.99
N LEU A 284 0.53 21.96 -6.15
CA LEU A 284 1.98 21.78 -6.34
C LEU A 284 2.79 23.08 -6.16
N ASN A 285 2.15 24.24 -6.28
CA ASN A 285 2.81 25.53 -6.08
C ASN A 285 2.81 26.00 -4.62
N ILE A 286 2.26 25.23 -3.68
CA ILE A 286 2.24 25.66 -2.27
C ILE A 286 3.61 25.53 -1.63
N ASP A 287 3.98 26.54 -0.86
CA ASP A 287 5.10 26.45 0.07
C ASP A 287 4.60 25.87 1.41
N LEU A 288 5.07 24.67 1.74
CA LEU A 288 4.70 23.97 2.98
C LEU A 288 5.16 24.72 4.23
N ALA A 289 6.17 25.61 4.14
CA ALA A 289 6.57 26.46 5.26
C ALA A 289 5.44 27.39 5.73
N HIS A 290 4.51 27.75 4.83
CA HIS A 290 3.34 28.55 5.18
C HIS A 290 2.29 27.80 6.00
N LEU A 291 2.35 26.46 6.07
CA LEU A 291 1.56 25.65 7.00
C LEU A 291 2.12 25.77 8.43
N SER A 292 2.27 27.00 8.93
CA SER A 292 2.81 27.32 10.25
C SER A 292 1.90 26.85 11.40
N ASP A 293 2.46 26.70 12.59
CA ASP A 293 1.71 26.36 13.81
C ASP A 293 0.59 27.38 14.11
N ASP A 294 0.81 28.66 13.75
CA ASP A 294 -0.21 29.71 13.85
C ASP A 294 -1.36 29.48 12.86
N LEU A 295 -1.06 29.19 11.58
CA LEU A 295 -2.10 28.87 10.60
C LEU A 295 -2.87 27.61 11.01
N MET A 296 -2.18 26.55 11.44
CA MET A 296 -2.80 25.31 11.90
C MET A 296 -3.68 25.54 13.15
N SER A 297 -3.25 26.38 14.08
CA SER A 297 -4.05 26.77 15.25
C SER A 297 -5.31 27.54 14.85
N ARG A 298 -5.20 28.49 13.91
CA ARG A 298 -6.35 29.25 13.39
C ARG A 298 -7.36 28.36 12.67
N MET A 299 -6.88 27.44 11.82
CA MET A 299 -7.73 26.44 11.16
C MET A 299 -8.42 25.54 12.18
N THR A 300 -7.69 25.03 13.16
CA THR A 300 -8.23 24.18 14.24
C THR A 300 -9.31 24.91 15.03
N GLY A 301 -9.11 26.18 15.37
CA GLY A 301 -10.13 26.99 16.04
C GLY A 301 -11.38 27.19 15.18
N THR A 302 -11.23 27.36 13.87
CA THR A 302 -12.37 27.45 12.95
C THR A 302 -13.12 26.13 12.84
N LEU A 303 -12.40 25.00 12.79
CA LEU A 303 -12.99 23.67 12.78
C LEU A 303 -13.75 23.38 14.08
N GLU A 304 -13.17 23.70 15.23
CA GLU A 304 -13.79 23.55 16.55
C GLU A 304 -15.10 24.36 16.66
N GLN A 305 -15.11 25.61 16.19
CA GLN A 305 -16.32 26.43 16.16
C GLN A 305 -17.41 25.81 15.29
N ASN A 306 -17.05 25.24 14.14
CA ASN A 306 -18.00 24.57 13.26
C ASN A 306 -18.55 23.28 13.89
N PHE A 307 -17.71 22.48 14.55
CA PHE A 307 -18.17 21.32 15.32
C PHE A 307 -19.13 21.73 16.44
N LYS A 308 -18.78 22.73 17.25
CA LYS A 308 -19.67 23.25 18.32
C LYS A 308 -21.01 23.73 17.75
N SER A 309 -21.00 24.43 16.62
CA SER A 309 -22.22 24.87 15.94
C SER A 309 -23.08 23.70 15.46
N ALA A 310 -22.47 22.68 14.85
CA ALA A 310 -23.17 21.50 14.36
C ALA A 310 -23.73 20.63 15.50
N LEU A 311 -22.98 20.46 16.59
CA LEU A 311 -23.43 19.72 17.78
C LEU A 311 -24.65 20.35 18.45
N ARG A 312 -24.74 21.69 18.49
CA ARG A 312 -25.92 22.40 19.02
C ARG A 312 -27.18 22.16 18.16
N GLN A 313 -27.01 21.89 16.87
CA GLN A 313 -28.11 21.68 15.93
C GLN A 313 -28.51 20.21 15.81
N SER A 314 -27.61 19.28 16.16
CA SER A 314 -27.83 17.84 16.05
C SER A 314 -28.32 17.24 17.37
N LYS A 315 -29.53 16.68 17.38
CA LYS A 315 -30.13 16.05 18.58
C LYS A 315 -29.50 14.70 18.97
N ALA A 316 -28.61 14.11 18.16
CA ALA A 316 -28.10 12.74 18.40
C ALA A 316 -26.74 12.39 17.75
N GLY A 317 -25.94 13.35 17.27
CA GLY A 317 -24.68 13.06 16.56
C GLY A 317 -23.44 13.55 17.30
N GLY A 318 -22.49 12.65 17.59
CA GLY A 318 -21.14 13.01 18.05
C GLY A 318 -20.26 13.58 16.91
N VAL A 319 -19.06 14.05 17.27
CA VAL A 319 -18.07 14.61 16.33
C VAL A 319 -17.80 13.67 15.14
N ASP A 320 -17.69 12.36 15.40
CA ASP A 320 -17.46 11.35 14.37
C ASP A 320 -18.55 11.33 13.28
N ARG A 321 -19.82 11.29 13.70
CA ARG A 321 -20.95 11.29 12.76
C ARG A 321 -21.02 12.59 11.97
N ILE A 322 -20.71 13.72 12.60
CA ILE A 322 -20.73 15.04 11.96
C ILE A 322 -19.60 15.17 10.92
N ALA A 323 -18.38 14.75 11.26
CA ALA A 323 -17.23 14.86 10.37
C ALA A 323 -17.40 14.06 9.05
N ARG A 324 -18.19 12.98 9.11
CA ARG A 324 -18.50 12.08 7.97
C ARG A 324 -19.59 12.60 7.03
N THR A 325 -20.17 13.79 7.26
CA THR A 325 -21.28 14.28 6.42
C THR A 325 -20.83 15.27 5.34
N PRO A 326 -21.37 15.19 4.12
CA PRO A 326 -21.09 16.17 3.06
C PRO A 326 -21.53 17.58 3.45
N GLU A 327 -22.63 17.73 4.21
CA GLU A 327 -23.14 19.03 4.65
C GLU A 327 -22.14 19.73 5.57
N PHE A 328 -21.48 18.99 6.46
CA PHE A 328 -20.46 19.55 7.34
C PHE A 328 -19.22 19.97 6.54
N ALA A 329 -18.77 19.13 5.60
CA ALA A 329 -17.65 19.46 4.71
C ALA A 329 -17.94 20.74 3.88
N ALA A 330 -19.16 20.88 3.34
CA ALA A 330 -19.58 22.06 2.60
C ALA A 330 -19.61 23.32 3.47
N LYS A 331 -20.18 23.22 4.69
CA LYS A 331 -20.23 24.32 5.66
C LYS A 331 -18.83 24.76 6.08
N LEU A 332 -17.93 23.81 6.34
CA LEU A 332 -16.55 24.09 6.71
C LEU A 332 -15.82 24.81 5.57
N ARG A 333 -15.97 24.32 4.34
CA ARG A 333 -15.41 24.98 3.15
C ARG A 333 -15.90 26.41 3.01
N GLN A 334 -17.20 26.65 3.19
CA GLN A 334 -17.76 28.00 3.14
C GLN A 334 -17.20 28.90 4.25
N ALA A 335 -17.04 28.36 5.46
CA ALA A 335 -16.43 29.09 6.58
C ALA A 335 -14.96 29.46 6.30
N VAL A 336 -14.20 28.60 5.63
CA VAL A 336 -12.83 28.90 5.23
C VAL A 336 -12.81 29.98 4.15
N VAL A 337 -13.56 29.78 3.06
CA VAL A 337 -13.56 30.69 1.90
C VAL A 337 -14.10 32.09 2.23
N SER A 338 -15.01 32.21 3.19
CA SER A 338 -15.61 33.51 3.57
C SER A 338 -14.77 34.33 4.54
N GLN A 339 -13.80 33.72 5.22
CA GLN A 339 -13.01 34.39 6.24
C GLN A 339 -11.87 35.21 5.63
N SER A 340 -11.97 36.54 5.72
CA SER A 340 -10.97 37.49 5.22
C SER A 340 -9.55 37.22 5.74
N ARG A 341 -9.44 36.69 6.97
CA ARG A 341 -8.18 36.32 7.61
C ARG A 341 -7.40 35.20 6.90
N TYR A 342 -8.03 34.45 6.00
CA TYR A 342 -7.34 33.46 5.16
C TYR A 342 -6.95 34.00 3.78
N GLN A 343 -7.29 35.26 3.48
CA GLN A 343 -6.90 35.95 2.24
C GLN A 343 -7.26 35.17 0.96
N ILE A 344 -8.37 34.44 0.97
CA ILE A 344 -8.83 33.66 -0.18
C ILE A 344 -9.42 34.60 -1.24
N GLU A 345 -8.92 34.51 -2.47
CA GLU A 345 -9.36 35.33 -3.60
C GLU A 345 -10.85 35.06 -3.91
N ARG A 346 -11.56 36.11 -4.38
CA ARG A 346 -13.01 36.08 -4.59
C ARG A 346 -13.42 35.32 -5.84
#